data_AF-A0A970BHX4-F1
#
_entry.id   AF-A0A970BHX4-F1
#
_cell.length_a   1.000
_cell.length_b   1.000
_cell.length_c   1.000
_cell.angle_alpha   90.00
_cell.angle_beta   90.00
_cell.angle_gamma   90.00
#
_symmetry.space_group_name_H-M   'P 1'
#
loop_
_entity.id
_entity.type
_entity.pdbx_description
1 polymer ?
#
loop_
_entity_poly.entity_id
_entity_poly.type
_entity_poly.pdbx_seq_one_letter_code
_entity_poly.pdbx_strand_id
1 'polypeptide(L)'
;MSKDKRDSIQQLLKERLDLFREIQAISARQLEICQHNEADDPLIEKLLVLIAERQTLMEGIDLINEGISHLQKTDSTMNTGDGWSNEQQIAVVINRNDEVCMAWLRNKSREVAGMLQKTRANREASDAYQMGGPADLAWFVDKRK
;
A
#
# COMPACT_ATOMS: atom_id res chain seq x y z
N MET A 1 11.70 29.50 -29.75
CA MET A 1 10.76 29.24 -28.65
C MET A 1 10.10 30.55 -28.19
N SER A 2 8.77 30.61 -28.11
CA SER A 2 8.09 31.74 -27.43
C SER A 2 8.34 31.64 -25.93
N LYS A 3 8.53 32.79 -25.27
CA LYS A 3 8.70 32.90 -23.81
C LYS A 3 7.60 32.13 -23.06
N ASP A 4 6.37 32.18 -23.58
CA ASP A 4 5.18 31.55 -23.00
C ASP A 4 5.28 30.02 -22.85
N LYS A 5 5.92 29.33 -23.80
CA LYS A 5 6.08 27.86 -23.74
C LYS A 5 7.04 27.44 -22.64
N ARG A 6 8.14 28.19 -22.47
CA ARG A 6 9.12 27.93 -21.42
C ARG A 6 8.50 28.15 -20.04
N ASP A 7 7.77 29.24 -19.89
CA ASP A 7 7.08 29.59 -18.64
C ASP A 7 6.01 28.54 -18.30
N SER A 8 5.31 28.00 -19.30
CA SER A 8 4.33 26.91 -19.12
C SER A 8 4.97 25.61 -18.63
N ILE A 9 6.11 25.20 -19.20
CA ILE A 9 6.82 23.98 -18.76
C ILE A 9 7.36 24.15 -17.34
N GLN A 10 7.90 25.32 -17.00
CA GLN A 10 8.38 25.58 -15.63
C GLN A 10 7.26 25.50 -14.61
N GLN A 11 6.07 26.01 -14.96
CA GLN A 11 4.89 25.90 -14.11
C GLN A 11 4.48 24.43 -13.90
N LEU A 12 4.42 23.63 -14.97
CA LEU A 12 4.12 22.20 -14.89
C LEU A 12 5.15 21.43 -14.04
N LEU A 13 6.44 21.74 -14.18
CA LEU A 13 7.50 21.12 -13.36
C LEU A 13 7.36 21.46 -11.88
N LYS A 14 6.93 22.69 -11.56
CA LYS A 14 6.67 23.11 -10.19
C LYS A 14 5.48 22.35 -9.60
N GLU A 15 4.38 22.26 -10.35
CA GLU A 15 3.18 21.50 -9.95
C GLU A 15 3.52 20.02 -9.72
N ARG A 16 4.32 19.41 -10.61
CA ARG A 16 4.78 18.02 -10.44
C ARG A 16 5.58 17.83 -9.16
N LEU A 17 6.50 18.75 -8.85
CA LEU A 17 7.29 18.69 -7.63
C LEU A 17 6.42 18.81 -6.37
N ASP A 18 5.38 19.66 -6.41
CA ASP A 18 4.44 19.80 -5.30
C ASP A 18 3.62 18.51 -5.10
N LEU A 19 3.17 17.85 -6.17
CA LEU A 19 2.54 16.53 -6.08
C LEU A 19 3.47 15.47 -5.47
N PHE A 20 4.76 15.46 -5.84
CA PHE A 20 5.74 14.57 -5.21
C PHE A 20 5.86 14.80 -3.70
N ARG A 21 5.84 16.06 -3.24
CA ARG A 21 5.86 16.39 -1.80
C ARG A 21 4.59 15.92 -1.09
N GLU A 22 3.44 16.03 -1.73
CA GLU A 22 2.18 15.52 -1.18
C GLU A 22 2.20 13.98 -1.06
N ILE A 23 2.69 13.28 -2.08
CA ILE A 23 2.90 11.82 -2.03
C ILE A 23 3.88 11.46 -0.91
N GLN A 24 4.95 12.24 -0.72
CA GLN A 24 5.89 12.03 0.38
C GLN A 24 5.19 12.13 1.74
N ALA A 25 4.35 13.16 1.93
CA ALA A 25 3.57 13.33 3.17
C ALA A 25 2.56 12.19 3.37
N ILE A 26 1.94 11.67 2.32
CA ILE A 26 1.11 10.46 2.40
C ILE A 26 1.95 9.26 2.84
N SER A 27 3.11 9.02 2.21
CA SER A 27 3.97 7.87 2.55
C SER A 27 4.44 7.91 4.01
N ALA A 28 4.69 9.10 4.58
CA ALA A 28 5.01 9.26 5.99
C ALA A 28 3.81 8.88 6.89
N ARG A 29 2.60 9.33 6.56
CA ARG A 29 1.38 8.94 7.29
C ARG A 29 1.09 7.44 7.18
N GLN A 30 1.36 6.84 6.03
CA GLN A 30 1.26 5.38 5.84
C GLN A 30 2.27 4.66 6.74
N LEU A 31 3.52 5.13 6.78
CA LEU A 31 4.56 4.57 7.66
C LEU A 31 4.16 4.61 9.13
N GLU A 32 3.60 5.71 9.62
CA GLU A 32 3.12 5.82 11.00
C GLU A 32 2.11 4.71 11.32
N ILE A 33 1.14 4.46 10.42
CA ILE A 33 0.18 3.35 10.57
C ILE A 33 0.91 2.00 10.59
N CYS A 34 1.83 1.76 9.65
CA CYS A 34 2.58 0.51 9.55
C CYS A 34 3.54 0.26 10.74
N GLN A 35 3.89 1.29 11.50
CA GLN A 35 4.71 1.17 12.71
C GLN A 35 3.89 0.82 13.95
N HIS A 36 2.57 0.99 13.92
CA HIS A 36 1.71 0.48 14.97
C HIS A 36 1.66 -1.06 14.92
N ASN A 37 1.99 -1.71 16.04
CA ASN A 37 2.03 -3.18 16.12
C ASN A 37 0.64 -3.83 16.06
N GLU A 38 -0.38 -3.08 16.49
CA GLU A 38 -1.78 -3.50 16.45
C GLU A 38 -2.42 -2.95 15.17
N ALA A 39 -2.93 -3.86 14.34
CA ALA A 39 -3.78 -3.52 13.22
C ALA A 39 -5.21 -3.67 13.73
N ASP A 40 -5.86 -2.56 14.04
CA ASP A 40 -7.30 -2.53 14.23
C ASP A 40 -8.00 -2.15 12.90
N ASP A 41 -9.27 -2.49 12.78
CA ASP A 41 -10.05 -2.21 11.58
C ASP A 41 -10.00 -0.72 11.16
N PRO A 42 -10.07 0.27 12.10
CA PRO A 42 -9.93 1.68 11.77
C PRO A 42 -8.58 2.07 11.14
N LEU A 43 -7.46 1.50 11.58
CA LEU A 43 -6.15 1.78 10.98
C LEU A 43 -6.03 1.20 9.57
N ILE A 44 -6.62 0.04 9.31
CA ILE A 44 -6.65 -0.56 7.97
C ILE A 44 -7.50 0.31 7.03
N GLU A 45 -8.68 0.74 7.45
CA GLU A 45 -9.53 1.64 6.66
C GLU A 45 -8.81 2.95 6.34
N LYS A 46 -8.16 3.56 7.34
CA LYS A 46 -7.36 4.78 7.14
C LYS A 46 -6.22 4.56 6.15
N LEU A 47 -5.54 3.41 6.22
CA LEU A 47 -4.49 3.06 5.26
C LEU A 47 -5.02 2.96 3.82
N LEU A 48 -6.20 2.35 3.63
CA LEU A 48 -6.85 2.26 2.33
C LEU A 48 -7.22 3.63 1.75
N VAL A 49 -7.73 4.55 2.58
CA VAL A 49 -8.01 5.93 2.17
C VAL A 49 -6.73 6.62 1.70
N LEU A 50 -5.63 6.50 2.44
CA LEU A 50 -4.34 7.08 2.05
C LEU A 50 -3.80 6.49 0.74
N ILE A 51 -4.02 5.20 0.47
CA ILE A 51 -3.65 4.57 -0.80
C ILE A 51 -4.45 5.19 -1.96
N ALA A 52 -5.76 5.40 -1.78
CA ALA A 52 -6.61 6.02 -2.79
C ALA A 52 -6.24 7.50 -3.05
N GLU A 53 -5.97 8.27 -2.00
CA GLU A 53 -5.46 9.65 -2.12
C GLU A 53 -4.16 9.68 -2.94
N ARG A 54 -3.22 8.79 -2.63
CA ARG A 54 -1.95 8.70 -3.34
C ARG A 54 -2.11 8.34 -4.81
N GLN A 55 -3.03 7.42 -5.12
CA GLN A 55 -3.34 7.02 -6.50
C GLN A 55 -3.81 8.22 -7.33
N THR A 56 -4.68 9.05 -6.76
CA THR A 56 -5.17 10.28 -7.41
C THR A 56 -4.03 11.26 -7.73
N LEU A 57 -3.07 11.41 -6.82
CA LEU A 57 -1.90 12.27 -7.05
C LEU A 57 -0.97 11.72 -8.14
N MET A 58 -0.79 10.39 -8.19
CA MET A 58 0.00 9.73 -9.24
C MET A 58 -0.62 9.95 -10.62
N GLU A 59 -1.94 9.86 -10.73
CA GLU A 59 -2.67 10.19 -11.97
C GLU A 59 -2.48 11.66 -12.37
N GLY A 60 -2.44 12.58 -11.40
CA GLY A 60 -2.10 13.98 -11.64
C GLY A 60 -0.68 14.17 -12.20
N ILE A 61 0.30 13.43 -11.69
CA ILE A 61 1.68 13.44 -12.21
C ILE A 61 1.73 12.91 -13.65
N ASP A 62 0.97 11.86 -13.97
CA ASP A 62 0.91 11.29 -15.31
C ASP A 62 0.36 12.32 -16.32
N LEU A 63 -0.72 13.03 -15.97
CA LEU A 63 -1.27 14.10 -16.80
C LEU A 63 -0.26 15.24 -17.03
N ILE A 64 0.49 15.62 -16.00
CA ILE A 64 1.55 16.64 -16.14
C ILE A 64 2.66 16.15 -17.07
N ASN A 65 3.09 14.88 -16.94
CA ASN A 65 4.11 14.30 -17.78
C ASN A 65 3.67 14.26 -19.26
N GLU A 66 2.40 13.93 -19.53
CA GLU A 66 1.82 14.01 -20.87
C GLU A 66 1.84 15.43 -21.42
N GLY A 67 1.44 16.42 -20.61
CA GLY A 67 1.47 17.84 -20.97
C GLY A 67 2.87 18.35 -21.33
N ILE A 68 3.88 18.00 -20.51
CA ILE A 68 5.28 18.34 -20.78
C ILE A 68 5.75 17.66 -22.07
N SER A 69 5.46 16.36 -22.24
CA SER A 69 5.85 15.61 -23.44
C SER A 69 5.26 16.22 -24.72
N HIS A 70 3.99 16.63 -24.68
CA HIS A 70 3.34 17.30 -25.80
C HIS A 70 4.03 18.63 -26.15
N LEU A 71 4.35 19.45 -25.14
CA LEU A 71 5.06 20.71 -25.35
C LEU A 71 6.48 20.50 -25.91
N GLN A 72 7.21 19.49 -25.43
CA GLN A 72 8.56 19.16 -25.88
C GLN A 72 8.61 18.59 -27.31
N LYS A 73 7.63 17.77 -27.72
CA LYS A 73 7.54 17.28 -29.11
C LYS A 73 7.43 18.42 -30.13
N THR A 74 6.95 19.59 -29.71
CA THR A 74 6.89 20.78 -30.57
C THR A 74 8.18 21.62 -30.59
N ASP A 75 9.19 21.28 -29.79
CA ASP A 75 10.47 22.02 -29.72
C ASP A 75 11.60 21.10 -29.17
N SER A 76 12.33 20.42 -30.07
CA SER A 76 13.30 19.34 -29.76
C SER A 76 14.65 19.79 -29.18
N THR A 77 14.79 21.06 -28.79
CA THR A 77 16.03 21.64 -28.24
C THR A 77 16.05 21.76 -26.71
N MET A 78 14.99 21.32 -26.02
CA MET A 78 14.90 21.46 -24.56
C MET A 78 15.56 20.31 -23.80
N ASN A 79 16.52 20.67 -22.95
CA ASN A 79 16.96 19.87 -21.82
C ASN A 79 16.37 20.47 -20.54
N THR A 80 15.41 19.78 -19.90
CA THR A 80 14.74 20.21 -18.66
C THR A 80 15.55 19.88 -17.39
N GLY A 81 16.87 19.73 -17.53
CA GLY A 81 17.79 19.39 -16.45
C GLY A 81 17.75 20.44 -15.34
N ASP A 82 17.06 20.11 -14.25
CA ASP A 82 17.35 20.49 -12.86
C ASP A 82 16.26 19.97 -11.90
N GLY A 83 15.01 19.81 -12.36
CA GLY A 83 13.90 19.32 -11.53
C GLY A 83 14.00 17.86 -11.08
N TRP A 84 14.74 17.04 -11.84
CA TRP A 84 14.81 15.60 -11.60
C TRP A 84 15.56 15.24 -10.30
N SER A 85 16.49 16.08 -9.83
CA SER A 85 17.28 15.77 -8.63
C SER A 85 16.43 15.77 -7.35
N ASN A 86 15.54 16.75 -7.19
CA ASN A 86 14.68 16.84 -6.02
C ASN A 86 13.60 15.74 -6.01
N GLU A 87 12.97 15.49 -7.17
CA GLU A 87 11.98 14.43 -7.31
C GLU A 87 12.61 13.05 -7.05
N GLN A 88 13.85 12.81 -7.50
CA GLN A 88 14.59 11.58 -7.20
C GLN A 88 14.84 11.41 -5.71
N GLN A 89 15.25 12.46 -5.00
CA GLN A 89 15.47 12.41 -3.56
C GLN A 89 14.16 12.08 -2.82
N ILE A 90 13.05 12.71 -3.21
CA ILE A 90 11.73 12.44 -2.66
C ILE A 90 11.32 10.98 -2.93
N ALA A 91 11.52 10.49 -4.16
CA ALA A 91 11.20 9.12 -4.54
C ALA A 91 11.97 8.08 -3.73
N VAL A 92 13.25 8.34 -3.40
CA VAL A 92 14.04 7.45 -2.52
C VAL A 92 13.43 7.36 -1.12
N VAL A 93 12.98 8.49 -0.55
CA VAL A 93 12.33 8.49 0.77
C VAL A 93 11.01 7.73 0.73
N ILE A 94 10.19 7.98 -0.30
CA ILE A 94 8.92 7.27 -0.51
C ILE A 94 9.16 5.76 -0.60
N ASN A 95 10.09 5.31 -1.44
CA ASN A 95 10.39 3.89 -1.62
C ASN A 95 10.81 3.22 -0.31
N ARG A 96 11.62 3.90 0.51
CA ARG A 96 12.03 3.37 1.81
C ARG A 96 10.85 3.21 2.77
N ASN A 97 9.91 4.16 2.78
CA ASN A 97 8.69 4.05 3.57
C ASN A 97 7.81 2.90 3.09
N ASP A 98 7.68 2.76 1.77
CA ASP A 98 6.87 1.72 1.13
C ASP A 98 7.41 0.32 1.42
N GLU A 99 8.73 0.12 1.43
CA GLU A 99 9.35 -1.15 1.80
C GLU A 99 8.94 -1.60 3.21
N VAL A 100 8.94 -0.67 4.18
CA VAL A 100 8.53 -0.95 5.56
C VAL A 100 7.04 -1.31 5.61
N CYS A 101 6.19 -0.51 4.98
CA CYS A 101 4.76 -0.78 4.93
C CYS A 101 4.42 -2.10 4.23
N MET A 102 5.12 -2.44 3.15
CA MET A 102 4.93 -3.71 2.45
C MET A 102 5.35 -4.91 3.29
N ALA A 103 6.45 -4.79 4.05
CA ALA A 103 6.85 -5.83 4.99
C ALA A 103 5.78 -6.04 6.09
N TRP A 104 5.24 -4.96 6.63
CA TRP A 104 4.16 -5.00 7.63
C TRP A 104 2.88 -5.64 7.05
N LEU A 105 2.41 -5.20 5.88
CA LEU A 105 1.24 -5.75 5.20
C LEU A 105 1.36 -7.26 4.93
N ARG A 106 2.54 -7.72 4.50
CA ARG A 106 2.83 -9.15 4.30
C ARG A 106 2.73 -9.95 5.60
N ASN A 107 3.24 -9.39 6.70
CA ASN A 107 3.16 -10.05 8.00
C ASN A 107 1.72 -10.12 8.51
N LYS A 108 0.94 -9.04 8.39
CA LYS A 108 -0.48 -9.03 8.76
C LYS A 108 -1.33 -9.98 7.91
N SER A 109 -1.08 -10.04 6.60
CA SER A 109 -1.72 -11.03 5.73
C SER A 109 -1.44 -12.47 6.18
N ARG A 110 -0.20 -12.77 6.58
CA ARG A 110 0.16 -14.10 7.13
C ARG A 110 -0.54 -14.40 8.46
N GLU A 111 -0.66 -13.40 9.33
CA GLU A 111 -1.37 -13.50 10.61
C GLU A 111 -2.85 -13.86 10.40
N VAL A 112 -3.53 -13.12 9.51
CA VAL A 112 -4.93 -13.39 9.13
C VAL A 112 -5.09 -14.79 8.53
N ALA A 113 -4.18 -15.21 7.64
CA ALA A 113 -4.21 -16.54 7.06
C ALA A 113 -4.08 -17.63 8.15
N GLY A 114 -3.19 -17.45 9.13
CA GLY A 114 -3.03 -18.36 10.26
C GLY A 114 -4.27 -18.42 11.15
N MET A 115 -4.93 -17.28 11.41
CA MET A 115 -6.19 -17.23 12.16
C MET A 115 -7.31 -17.99 11.42
N LEU A 116 -7.45 -17.78 10.10
CA LEU A 116 -8.44 -18.51 9.30
C LEU A 116 -8.21 -20.02 9.34
N GLN A 117 -6.95 -20.45 9.28
CA GLN A 117 -6.60 -21.87 9.36
C GLN A 117 -6.95 -22.47 10.73
N LYS A 118 -6.67 -21.75 11.82
CA LYS A 118 -7.09 -22.14 13.18
C LYS A 118 -8.60 -22.22 13.33
N THR A 119 -9.35 -21.24 12.79
CA THR A 119 -10.81 -21.25 12.83
C THR A 119 -11.40 -22.43 12.07
N ARG A 120 -10.82 -22.80 10.92
CA ARG A 120 -11.23 -24.00 10.17
C ARG A 120 -10.95 -25.28 10.96
N ALA A 121 -9.75 -25.43 11.52
CA ALA A 121 -9.41 -26.58 12.34
C ALA A 121 -10.29 -26.69 13.60
N ASN A 122 -10.60 -25.56 14.25
CA ASN A 122 -11.51 -25.51 15.40
C ASN A 122 -12.94 -25.91 15.01
N ARG A 123 -13.40 -25.50 13.82
CA ARG A 123 -14.70 -25.91 13.30
C ARG A 123 -14.74 -27.42 13.03
N GLU A 124 -13.74 -27.96 12.36
CA GLU A 124 -13.61 -29.41 12.12
C GLU A 124 -13.57 -30.20 13.44
N ALA A 125 -12.80 -29.72 14.42
CA ALA A 125 -12.75 -30.32 15.75
C ALA A 125 -14.11 -30.23 16.46
N SER A 126 -14.77 -29.07 16.42
CA SER A 126 -16.12 -28.88 16.98
C SER A 126 -17.13 -29.82 16.33
N ASP A 127 -17.10 -29.96 15.00
CA ASP A 127 -17.97 -30.86 14.27
C ASP A 127 -17.69 -32.32 14.66
N ALA A 128 -16.43 -32.71 14.87
CA ALA A 128 -16.07 -34.05 15.36
C ALA A 128 -16.56 -34.34 16.79
N TYR A 129 -16.62 -33.33 17.67
CA TYR A 129 -17.20 -33.46 19.01
C TYR A 129 -18.74 -33.40 19.03
N GLN A 130 -19.35 -32.75 18.04
CA GLN A 130 -20.82 -32.64 17.91
C GLN A 130 -21.45 -33.75 17.07
N MET A 131 -20.67 -34.48 16.27
CA MET A 131 -21.09 -35.75 15.71
C MET A 131 -21.28 -36.74 16.86
N GLY A 132 -22.50 -36.73 17.41
CA GLY A 132 -23.02 -37.77 18.27
C GLY A 132 -22.86 -39.10 17.56
N GLY A 133 -21.85 -39.86 17.97
CA GLY A 133 -21.92 -41.31 17.86
C GLY A 133 -23.20 -41.79 18.57
N PRO A 134 -23.81 -42.90 18.13
CA PRO A 134 -24.98 -43.44 18.78
C PRO A 134 -24.70 -43.59 20.28
N ALA A 135 -25.70 -43.26 21.11
CA ALA A 135 -25.62 -43.23 22.58
C ALA A 135 -25.37 -44.61 23.25
N ASP A 136 -24.72 -45.56 22.55
CA ASP A 136 -24.66 -46.98 22.93
C ASP A 136 -23.25 -47.61 22.87
N LEU A 137 -22.18 -46.81 22.82
CA LEU A 137 -20.80 -47.37 22.88
C LEU A 137 -19.98 -46.77 24.02
N ALA A 138 -20.51 -46.94 25.24
CA ALA A 138 -19.71 -46.93 26.44
C ALA A 138 -18.84 -48.22 26.48
N TRP A 139 -17.72 -48.24 25.76
CA TRP A 139 -16.73 -49.31 25.88
C TRP A 139 -15.61 -48.88 26.85
N PHE A 140 -15.91 -48.84 28.14
CA PHE A 140 -14.87 -49.02 29.14
C PHE A 140 -14.74 -50.52 29.37
N VAL A 141 -13.76 -51.16 28.75
CA VAL A 141 -13.36 -52.53 29.10
C VAL A 141 -12.12 -52.43 29.98
N ASP A 142 -12.35 -52.49 31.29
CA ASP A 142 -11.30 -52.74 32.28
C ASP A 142 -10.76 -54.16 32.07
N LYS A 143 -9.53 -54.28 31.55
CA LYS A 143 -8.80 -55.55 31.54
C LYS A 143 -7.81 -55.57 32.70
N ARG A 144 -8.32 -55.92 33.89
CA ARG A 144 -7.52 -56.55 34.95
C ARG A 144 -8.06 -57.95 35.22
N LYS A 145 -7.32 -58.95 34.75
CA LYS A 145 -7.19 -60.27 35.36
C LYS A 145 -5.83 -60.86 34.98
#